data_AF-A0A842WVP4-F1
#
_entry.id   AF-A0A842WVP4-F1
#
_cell.length_a   1.000
_cell.length_b   1.000
_cell.length_c   1.000
_cell.angle_alpha   90.00
_cell.angle_beta   90.00
_cell.angle_gamma   90.00
#
_symmetry.space_group_name_H-M   'P 1'
#
loop_
_entity.id
_entity.type
_entity.pdbx_description
1 polymer ?
#
loop_
_entity_poly.entity_id
_entity_poly.type
_entity_poly.pdbx_seq_one_letter_code
_entity_poly.pdbx_strand_id
1 'polypeptide(L)'
;NWLCEDFTTETHDDNPAVPDGHTRFTFNMIQNATWTDGTPITAEDAAFSLNFYRDSSGNPYGVDLTDLAAAYAQTPYTLVVEFDTESYWHLHTVSYKPILPKHIFTDPSFPTWNEWDPDPTDPDEEFFVTSGPFTVSESVDGEFTELEYNPNYFYGIEHPDVPDGPTDTFAPDVMMALIAGAVGAAVVILVGGYVLMRQK
;
A
#
# COMPACT_ATOMS: atom_id res chain seq x y z
N ASN A 1 4.01 -0.54 -10.56
CA ASN A 1 3.20 -0.58 -9.32
C ASN A 1 3.77 -1.71 -8.46
N TRP A 2 3.87 -1.55 -7.14
CA TRP A 2 4.48 -2.52 -6.22
C TRP A 2 3.70 -3.84 -6.13
N LEU A 3 2.43 -3.87 -6.52
CA LEU A 3 1.58 -5.08 -6.55
C LEU A 3 1.56 -5.81 -7.91
N CYS A 4 2.35 -5.37 -8.89
CA CYS A 4 2.23 -5.80 -10.27
C CYS A 4 3.57 -6.33 -10.81
N GLU A 5 3.53 -7.52 -11.41
CA GLU A 5 4.70 -8.17 -12.02
C GLU A 5 4.99 -7.57 -13.40
N ASP A 6 3.96 -7.44 -14.23
CA ASP A 6 4.02 -6.88 -15.56
C ASP A 6 2.67 -6.31 -16.00
N PHE A 7 2.69 -5.52 -17.07
CA PHE A 7 1.48 -5.00 -17.67
C PHE A 7 1.60 -4.91 -19.19
N THR A 8 0.45 -5.00 -19.85
CA THR A 8 0.31 -4.74 -21.28
C THR A 8 -0.57 -3.51 -21.48
N THR A 9 -0.24 -2.70 -22.49
CA THR A 9 -1.06 -1.56 -22.91
C THR A 9 -1.49 -1.79 -24.36
N GLU A 10 -2.78 -1.59 -24.65
CA GLU A 10 -3.37 -1.79 -25.97
C GLU A 10 -4.28 -0.62 -26.32
N THR A 11 -4.25 -0.21 -27.59
CA THR A 11 -5.25 0.68 -28.22
C THR A 11 -6.15 -0.12 -29.17
N HIS A 12 -7.11 0.54 -29.83
CA HIS A 12 -7.93 -0.11 -30.85
C HIS A 12 -7.11 -0.68 -32.01
N ASP A 13 -6.00 -0.02 -32.38
CA ASP A 13 -5.12 -0.46 -33.47
C ASP A 13 -4.38 -1.76 -33.11
N ASP A 14 -4.07 -1.97 -31.84
CA ASP A 14 -3.43 -3.20 -31.34
C ASP A 14 -4.45 -4.32 -31.15
N ASN A 15 -5.64 -3.99 -30.63
CA ASN A 15 -6.69 -4.92 -30.25
C ASN A 15 -8.09 -4.34 -30.53
N PRO A 16 -8.82 -4.84 -31.55
CA PRO A 16 -10.15 -4.35 -31.91
C PRO A 16 -11.23 -4.49 -30.82
N ALA A 17 -10.96 -5.24 -29.75
CA ALA A 17 -11.83 -5.33 -28.58
C ALA A 17 -11.70 -4.12 -27.63
N VAL A 18 -10.70 -3.26 -27.81
CA VAL A 18 -10.62 -1.93 -27.19
C VAL A 18 -11.41 -0.96 -28.07
N PRO A 19 -12.35 -0.16 -27.55
CA PRO A 19 -13.07 0.81 -28.36
C PRO A 19 -12.15 1.85 -29.02
N ASP A 20 -12.58 2.41 -30.16
CA ASP A 20 -11.80 3.43 -30.86
C ASP A 20 -11.59 4.68 -29.99
N GLY A 21 -10.37 5.19 -29.96
CA GLY A 21 -9.95 6.30 -29.09
C GLY A 21 -9.74 5.96 -27.61
N HIS A 22 -9.87 4.69 -27.20
CA HIS A 22 -9.64 4.24 -25.82
C HIS A 22 -8.23 3.66 -25.63
N THR A 23 -7.78 3.62 -24.37
CA THR A 23 -6.59 2.86 -23.95
C THR A 23 -6.98 1.82 -22.92
N ARG A 24 -6.54 0.57 -23.12
CA ARG A 24 -6.69 -0.52 -22.15
C ARG A 24 -5.33 -0.88 -21.56
N PHE A 25 -5.27 -0.96 -20.25
CA PHE A 25 -4.16 -1.55 -19.51
C PHE A 25 -4.60 -2.88 -18.89
N THR A 26 -3.79 -3.91 -19.08
CA THR A 26 -3.97 -5.21 -18.42
C THR A 26 -2.77 -5.44 -17.52
N PHE A 27 -2.99 -5.51 -16.22
CA PHE A 27 -1.97 -5.69 -15.19
C PHE A 27 -2.01 -7.13 -14.66
N ASN A 28 -0.85 -7.78 -14.62
CA ASN A 28 -0.65 -9.04 -13.93
C ASN A 28 -0.15 -8.76 -12.52
N MET A 29 -0.92 -9.18 -11.52
CA MET A 29 -0.66 -8.91 -10.11
C MET A 29 0.10 -10.05 -9.45
N ILE A 30 0.88 -9.69 -8.45
CA ILE A 30 1.62 -10.61 -7.61
C ILE A 30 0.64 -11.46 -6.79
N GLN A 31 0.92 -12.76 -6.67
CA GLN A 31 -0.01 -13.72 -6.05
C GLN A 31 0.30 -14.01 -4.57
N ASN A 32 1.45 -13.59 -4.05
CA ASN A 32 1.84 -13.83 -2.66
C ASN A 32 1.53 -12.66 -1.72
N ALA A 33 0.87 -11.61 -2.22
CA ALA A 33 0.54 -10.43 -1.43
C ALA A 33 -0.68 -10.67 -0.52
N THR A 34 -0.54 -10.32 0.76
CA THR A 34 -1.60 -10.44 1.77
C THR A 34 -1.76 -9.14 2.54
N TRP A 35 -2.99 -8.88 2.96
CA TRP A 35 -3.33 -7.89 3.96
C TRP A 35 -2.84 -8.32 5.36
N THR A 36 -2.79 -7.40 6.32
CA THR A 36 -2.39 -7.68 7.72
C THR A 36 -3.32 -8.64 8.44
N ASP A 37 -4.57 -8.77 8.01
CA ASP A 37 -5.54 -9.75 8.50
C ASP A 37 -5.36 -11.16 7.89
N GLY A 38 -4.40 -11.33 6.97
CA GLY A 38 -4.11 -12.57 6.26
C GLY A 38 -4.95 -12.79 5.00
N THR A 39 -5.89 -11.90 4.67
CA THR A 39 -6.68 -11.98 3.44
C THR A 39 -5.75 -11.74 2.23
N PRO A 40 -5.82 -12.56 1.17
CA PRO A 40 -5.03 -12.31 -0.05
C PRO A 40 -5.44 -11.01 -0.74
N ILE A 41 -4.45 -10.28 -1.27
CA ILE A 41 -4.71 -9.10 -2.10
C ILE A 41 -4.99 -9.56 -3.53
N THR A 42 -6.08 -9.08 -4.11
CA THR A 42 -6.56 -9.51 -5.42
C THR A 42 -6.77 -8.35 -6.40
N ALA A 43 -6.96 -8.68 -7.67
CA ALA A 43 -7.39 -7.72 -8.69
C ALA A 43 -8.76 -7.12 -8.40
N GLU A 44 -9.61 -7.79 -7.59
CA GLU A 44 -10.88 -7.21 -7.18
C GLU A 44 -10.69 -6.02 -6.22
N ASP A 45 -9.70 -6.07 -5.33
CA ASP A 45 -9.34 -4.97 -4.44
C ASP A 45 -8.85 -3.77 -5.25
N ALA A 46 -7.98 -4.01 -6.23
CA ALA A 46 -7.46 -2.96 -7.09
C ALA A 46 -8.55 -2.33 -7.98
N ALA A 47 -9.40 -3.15 -8.58
CA ALA A 47 -10.54 -2.67 -9.37
C ALA A 47 -11.52 -1.87 -8.49
N PHE A 48 -11.84 -2.40 -7.30
CA PHE A 48 -12.69 -1.70 -6.34
C PHE A 48 -12.11 -0.33 -5.99
N SER A 49 -10.82 -0.27 -5.65
CA SER A 49 -10.14 0.97 -5.28
C SER A 49 -10.26 2.05 -6.36
N LEU A 50 -9.94 1.71 -7.61
CA LEU A 50 -10.00 2.66 -8.73
C LEU A 50 -11.41 3.18 -8.98
N ASN A 51 -12.42 2.31 -8.97
CA ASN A 51 -13.81 2.74 -9.10
C ASN A 51 -14.26 3.55 -7.90
N PHE A 52 -13.89 3.14 -6.68
CA PHE A 52 -14.24 3.84 -5.45
C PHE A 52 -13.69 5.27 -5.44
N TYR A 53 -12.44 5.47 -5.86
CA TYR A 53 -11.86 6.81 -5.97
C TYR A 53 -12.55 7.69 -7.00
N ARG A 54 -12.88 7.14 -8.17
CA ARG A 54 -13.61 7.85 -9.23
C ARG A 54 -15.02 8.26 -8.77
N ASP A 55 -15.74 7.34 -8.12
CA ASP A 55 -17.17 7.49 -7.83
C ASP A 55 -17.43 8.22 -6.49
N SER A 56 -16.47 8.20 -5.56
CA SER A 56 -16.59 8.88 -4.27
C SER A 56 -16.37 10.37 -4.39
N SER A 57 -17.44 11.15 -4.21
CA SER A 57 -17.38 12.61 -4.26
C SER A 57 -16.43 13.18 -3.21
N GLY A 58 -15.53 14.06 -3.65
CA GLY A 58 -14.54 14.70 -2.77
C GLY A 58 -13.33 13.84 -2.43
N ASN A 59 -13.22 12.61 -2.98
CA ASN A 59 -12.04 11.79 -2.78
C ASN A 59 -10.83 12.40 -3.52
N PRO A 60 -9.72 12.72 -2.82
CA PRO A 60 -8.56 13.35 -3.43
C PRO A 60 -7.87 12.48 -4.48
N TYR A 61 -8.04 11.15 -4.41
CA TYR A 61 -7.48 10.22 -5.38
C TYR A 61 -8.32 10.07 -6.65
N GLY A 62 -9.52 10.65 -6.71
CA GLY A 62 -10.42 10.58 -7.87
C GLY A 62 -10.23 11.68 -8.92
N VAL A 63 -9.52 12.76 -8.60
CA VAL A 63 -9.48 14.00 -9.41
C VAL A 63 -8.93 13.78 -10.83
N ASP A 64 -7.99 12.86 -10.98
CA ASP A 64 -7.31 12.49 -12.23
C ASP A 64 -7.89 11.22 -12.88
N LEU A 65 -8.92 10.60 -12.28
CA LEU A 65 -9.60 9.41 -12.80
C LEU A 65 -10.86 9.76 -13.63
N THR A 66 -10.98 11.00 -14.12
CA THR A 66 -12.15 11.45 -14.89
C THR A 66 -12.36 10.67 -16.18
N ASP A 67 -11.25 10.25 -16.79
CA ASP A 67 -11.23 9.53 -18.07
C ASP A 67 -11.32 8.00 -17.85
N LEU A 68 -11.40 7.54 -16.59
CA LEU A 68 -11.50 6.12 -16.26
C LEU A 68 -12.90 5.60 -16.61
N ALA A 69 -13.00 4.93 -17.75
CA ALA A 69 -14.22 4.29 -18.21
C ALA A 69 -14.59 3.09 -17.32
N ALA A 70 -13.64 2.19 -17.06
CA ALA A 70 -13.88 1.01 -16.26
C ALA A 70 -12.59 0.47 -15.62
N ALA A 71 -12.73 -0.14 -14.44
CA ALA A 71 -11.72 -1.01 -13.87
C ALA A 71 -12.40 -2.30 -13.38
N TYR A 72 -11.90 -3.46 -13.77
CA TYR A 72 -12.48 -4.74 -13.39
C TYR A 72 -11.43 -5.85 -13.32
N ALA A 73 -11.68 -6.85 -12.48
CA ALA A 73 -10.87 -8.05 -12.42
C ALA A 73 -11.29 -9.02 -13.53
N GLN A 74 -10.38 -9.35 -14.45
CA GLN A 74 -10.60 -10.41 -15.44
C GLN A 74 -10.37 -11.80 -14.83
N THR A 75 -9.38 -11.90 -13.94
CA THR A 75 -9.10 -13.06 -13.08
C THR A 75 -8.77 -12.54 -11.67
N PRO A 76 -8.64 -13.41 -10.64
CA PRO A 76 -8.24 -12.97 -9.30
C PRO A 76 -6.93 -12.17 -9.25
N TYR A 77 -6.04 -12.30 -10.24
CA TYR A 77 -4.76 -11.60 -10.30
C TYR A 77 -4.52 -10.88 -11.64
N THR A 78 -5.56 -10.68 -12.44
CA THR A 78 -5.49 -9.92 -13.69
C THR A 78 -6.46 -8.76 -13.62
N LEU A 79 -5.92 -7.56 -13.48
CA LEU A 79 -6.70 -6.32 -13.46
C LEU A 79 -6.74 -5.71 -14.87
N VAL A 80 -7.93 -5.38 -15.34
CA VAL A 80 -8.12 -4.62 -16.57
C VAL A 80 -8.63 -3.23 -16.23
N VAL A 81 -7.99 -2.22 -16.81
CA VAL A 81 -8.32 -0.81 -16.64
C VAL A 81 -8.50 -0.19 -18.02
N GLU A 82 -9.61 0.50 -18.23
CA GLU A 82 -9.96 1.13 -19.50
C GLU A 82 -10.18 2.62 -19.30
N PHE A 83 -9.58 3.39 -20.20
CA PHE A 83 -9.74 4.82 -20.32
C PHE A 83 -10.48 5.16 -21.61
N ASP A 84 -11.36 6.17 -21.57
CA ASP A 84 -12.10 6.65 -22.75
C ASP A 84 -11.31 7.64 -23.62
N THR A 85 -10.03 7.86 -23.27
CA THR A 85 -9.09 8.66 -24.04
C THR A 85 -7.79 7.89 -24.30
N GLU A 86 -7.15 8.19 -25.42
CA GLU A 86 -5.89 7.56 -25.82
C GLU A 86 -4.69 8.28 -25.20
N SER A 87 -4.04 7.66 -24.22
CA SER A 87 -2.85 8.25 -23.57
C SER A 87 -2.05 7.22 -22.76
N TYR A 88 -0.75 7.14 -23.02
CA TYR A 88 0.17 6.37 -22.17
C TYR A 88 0.33 6.96 -20.76
N TRP A 89 0.01 8.25 -20.57
CA TRP A 89 0.13 8.88 -19.26
C TRP A 89 -0.89 8.35 -18.25
N HIS A 90 -1.97 7.71 -18.72
CA HIS A 90 -2.94 7.02 -17.87
C HIS A 90 -2.31 5.95 -16.98
N LEU A 91 -1.17 5.38 -17.39
CA LEU A 91 -0.40 4.48 -16.54
C LEU A 91 0.02 5.16 -15.23
N HIS A 92 0.44 6.43 -15.28
CA HIS A 92 0.81 7.19 -14.08
C HIS A 92 -0.41 7.48 -13.22
N THR A 93 -1.56 7.77 -13.84
CA THR A 93 -2.83 7.99 -13.14
C THR A 93 -3.19 6.80 -12.24
N VAL A 94 -3.02 5.56 -12.71
CA VAL A 94 -3.39 4.39 -11.90
C VAL A 94 -2.26 3.83 -11.04
N SER A 95 -1.00 4.01 -11.44
CA SER A 95 0.13 3.35 -10.79
C SER A 95 0.45 3.87 -9.38
N TYR A 96 0.00 5.08 -9.04
CA TYR A 96 0.26 5.70 -7.73
C TYR A 96 -0.93 5.60 -6.76
N LYS A 97 -2.01 4.93 -7.16
CA LYS A 97 -3.20 4.83 -6.31
C LYS A 97 -2.97 3.81 -5.20
N PRO A 98 -3.25 4.14 -3.93
CA PRO A 98 -3.26 3.14 -2.88
C PRO A 98 -4.36 2.12 -3.16
N ILE A 99 -4.12 0.86 -2.81
CA ILE A 99 -5.15 -0.17 -2.90
C ILE A 99 -5.87 -0.24 -1.56
N LEU A 100 -7.19 -0.31 -1.60
CA LEU A 100 -8.08 -0.45 -0.46
C LEU A 100 -8.53 -1.90 -0.32
N PRO A 101 -8.61 -2.43 0.91
CA PRO A 101 -9.20 -3.74 1.16
C PRO A 101 -10.71 -3.70 0.87
N LYS A 102 -11.13 -4.33 -0.24
CA LYS A 102 -12.54 -4.30 -0.67
C LYS A 102 -13.45 -4.89 0.40
N HIS A 103 -13.01 -5.95 1.08
CA HIS A 103 -13.79 -6.63 2.11
C HIS A 103 -14.12 -5.73 3.30
N ILE A 104 -13.24 -4.79 3.66
CA ILE A 104 -13.47 -3.81 4.74
C ILE A 104 -14.42 -2.71 4.26
N PHE A 105 -14.12 -2.09 3.11
CA PHE A 105 -14.89 -0.95 2.61
C PHE A 105 -16.30 -1.30 2.13
N THR A 106 -16.59 -2.59 1.93
CA THR A 106 -17.93 -3.09 1.59
C THR A 106 -18.68 -3.66 2.78
N ASP A 107 -18.05 -3.70 3.97
CA ASP A 107 -18.72 -4.12 5.19
C ASP A 107 -19.82 -3.11 5.57
N PRO A 108 -21.06 -3.55 5.84
CA PRO A 108 -22.15 -2.65 6.23
C PRO A 108 -21.92 -1.90 7.55
N SER A 109 -20.99 -2.37 8.39
CA SER A 109 -20.60 -1.74 9.65
C SER A 109 -19.44 -0.75 9.49
N PHE A 110 -18.79 -0.73 8.32
CA PHE A 110 -17.72 0.22 8.04
C PHE A 110 -18.27 1.66 8.09
N PRO A 111 -17.63 2.57 8.85
CA PRO A 111 -18.03 3.97 8.89
C PRO A 111 -17.85 4.63 7.53
N THR A 112 -18.54 5.75 7.30
CA THR A 112 -18.36 6.50 6.05
C THR A 112 -16.88 6.90 5.92
N TRP A 113 -16.26 6.62 4.77
CA TRP A 113 -14.81 6.77 4.57
C TRP A 113 -14.25 8.16 4.92
N ASN A 114 -15.06 9.22 4.81
CA ASN A 114 -14.69 10.60 5.07
C ASN A 114 -14.84 11.00 6.55
N GLU A 115 -15.47 10.16 7.35
CA GLU A 115 -15.66 10.31 8.80
C GLU A 115 -14.86 9.26 9.58
N TRP A 116 -14.24 8.31 8.88
CA TRP A 116 -13.41 7.28 9.46
C TRP A 116 -12.05 7.85 9.89
N ASP A 117 -11.76 7.72 11.19
CA ASP A 117 -10.52 8.17 11.84
C ASP A 117 -10.07 7.06 12.80
N PRO A 118 -9.44 5.99 12.27
CA PRO A 118 -9.03 4.83 13.07
C PRO A 118 -7.85 5.19 13.98
N ASP A 119 -7.80 4.59 15.17
CA ASP A 119 -6.58 4.59 15.97
C ASP A 119 -5.63 3.50 15.43
N PRO A 120 -4.50 3.87 14.80
CA PRO A 120 -3.60 2.89 14.19
C PRO A 120 -2.82 2.06 15.22
N THR A 121 -2.90 2.42 16.52
CA THR A 121 -2.24 1.70 17.62
C THR A 121 -3.17 0.75 18.38
N ASP A 122 -4.49 0.83 18.13
CA ASP A 122 -5.46 -0.02 18.80
C ASP A 122 -5.50 -1.42 18.12
N PRO A 123 -5.08 -2.50 18.82
CA PRO A 123 -5.15 -3.84 18.26
C PRO A 123 -6.59 -4.34 18.05
N ASP A 124 -7.58 -3.71 18.69
CA ASP A 124 -9.00 -4.05 18.58
C ASP A 124 -9.71 -3.22 17.48
N GLU A 125 -9.00 -2.36 16.74
CA GLU A 125 -9.56 -1.61 15.60
C GLU A 125 -9.82 -2.54 14.40
N GLU A 126 -11.05 -3.04 14.32
CA GLU A 126 -11.49 -4.09 13.38
C GLU A 126 -11.30 -3.69 11.91
N PHE A 127 -11.37 -2.40 11.57
CA PHE A 127 -11.28 -1.94 10.18
C PHE A 127 -9.87 -1.50 9.77
N PHE A 128 -8.90 -1.48 10.69
CA PHE A 128 -7.54 -1.05 10.39
C PHE A 128 -6.71 -2.19 9.79
N VAL A 129 -6.91 -2.41 8.49
CA VAL A 129 -6.20 -3.42 7.70
C VAL A 129 -5.30 -2.76 6.67
N THR A 130 -4.02 -3.14 6.63
CA THR A 130 -3.01 -2.58 5.71
C THR A 130 -2.25 -3.68 4.97
N SER A 131 -1.49 -3.32 3.95
CA SER A 131 -0.71 -4.25 3.11
C SER A 131 0.79 -3.90 3.08
N GLY A 132 1.20 -2.95 3.91
CA GLY A 132 2.53 -2.37 3.87
C GLY A 132 3.59 -3.22 4.58
N PRO A 133 4.88 -2.87 4.37
CA PRO A 133 5.99 -3.49 5.10
C PRO A 133 6.05 -3.11 6.58
N PHE A 134 5.31 -2.09 7.01
CA PHE A 134 5.32 -1.61 8.38
C PHE A 134 3.90 -1.41 8.91
N THR A 135 3.72 -1.68 10.19
CA THR A 135 2.53 -1.36 10.99
C THR A 135 2.89 -0.31 12.03
N VAL A 136 1.91 0.45 12.52
CA VAL A 136 2.14 1.47 13.55
C VAL A 136 2.09 0.78 14.91
N SER A 137 3.15 0.90 15.71
CA SER A 137 3.22 0.29 17.05
C SER A 137 2.88 1.29 18.16
N GLU A 138 3.36 2.53 18.04
CA GLU A 138 3.08 3.61 18.97
C GLU A 138 2.94 4.93 18.20
N SER A 139 2.03 5.79 18.63
CA SER A 139 1.90 7.13 18.08
C SER A 139 1.59 8.10 19.20
N VAL A 140 2.44 9.12 19.35
CA VAL A 140 2.25 10.23 20.29
C VAL A 140 2.09 11.50 19.48
N ASP A 141 0.89 12.07 19.51
CA ASP A 141 0.50 13.24 18.73
C ASP A 141 1.51 14.40 18.88
N GLY A 142 2.08 14.81 17.75
CA GLY A 142 3.04 15.92 17.70
C GLY A 142 4.46 15.58 18.19
N GLU A 143 4.73 14.35 18.59
CA GLU A 143 6.08 13.91 19.01
C GLU A 143 6.67 12.87 18.04
N PHE A 144 6.10 11.66 17.99
CA PHE A 144 6.63 10.58 17.16
C PHE A 144 5.56 9.56 16.78
N THR A 145 5.82 8.85 15.68
CA THR A 145 5.13 7.61 15.30
C THR A 145 6.20 6.54 15.14
N GLU A 146 6.02 5.44 15.86
CA GLU A 146 6.85 4.25 15.80
C GLU A 146 6.26 3.24 14.82
N LEU A 147 7.11 2.70 13.96
CA LEU A 147 6.75 1.73 12.94
C LEU A 147 7.47 0.40 13.20
N GLU A 148 6.70 -0.68 13.30
CA GLU A 148 7.19 -2.05 13.43
C GLU A 148 7.12 -2.75 12.07
N TYR A 149 8.12 -3.59 11.77
CA TYR A 149 8.15 -4.35 10.53
C TYR A 149 7.11 -5.46 10.51
N ASN A 150 6.31 -5.53 9.45
CA ASN A 150 5.36 -6.61 9.21
C ASN A 150 6.10 -7.86 8.69
N PRO A 151 6.22 -8.93 9.50
CA PRO A 151 6.95 -10.14 9.10
C PRO A 151 6.29 -10.87 7.93
N ASN A 152 5.00 -10.65 7.69
CA ASN A 152 4.23 -11.27 6.61
C ASN A 152 4.26 -10.44 5.31
N TYR A 153 5.08 -9.37 5.24
CA TYR A 153 5.20 -8.59 4.02
C TYR A 153 5.77 -9.45 2.88
N PHE A 154 5.13 -9.42 1.73
CA PHE A 154 5.40 -10.36 0.63
C PHE A 154 6.68 -10.10 -0.17
N TYR A 155 7.29 -8.93 0.01
CA TYR A 155 8.69 -8.64 -0.40
C TYR A 155 9.67 -8.71 0.76
N GLY A 156 9.24 -9.23 1.91
CA GLY A 156 10.08 -9.44 3.07
C GLY A 156 11.28 -10.32 2.72
N ILE A 157 12.46 -9.87 3.13
CA ILE A 157 13.66 -10.69 3.09
C ILE A 157 13.53 -11.68 4.24
N GLU A 158 13.67 -12.99 3.99
CA GLU A 158 13.87 -13.96 5.06
C GLU A 158 15.09 -13.51 5.87
N HIS A 159 14.87 -13.04 7.10
CA HIS A 159 15.95 -12.84 8.04
C HIS A 159 16.38 -14.23 8.50
N PRO A 160 17.59 -14.72 8.14
CA PRO A 160 18.05 -16.00 8.65
C PRO A 160 18.07 -15.91 10.17
N ASP A 161 17.46 -16.89 10.84
CA ASP A 161 17.50 -17.03 12.30
C ASP A 161 18.94 -16.86 12.76
N VAL A 162 19.24 -15.76 13.45
CA VAL A 162 20.52 -15.63 14.15
C VAL A 162 20.42 -16.64 15.28
N PRO A 163 21.24 -17.71 15.30
CA PRO A 163 21.19 -18.64 16.41
C PRO A 163 21.52 -17.87 17.69
N ASP A 164 20.82 -18.15 18.78
CA ASP A 164 21.16 -17.71 20.13
C ASP A 164 22.55 -18.26 20.54
N GLY A 165 23.59 -17.65 19.99
CA GLY A 165 24.99 -17.82 20.33
C GLY A 165 25.44 -16.65 21.20
N PRO A 166 26.49 -16.82 22.02
CA PRO A 166 26.95 -15.76 22.89
C PRO A 166 27.31 -14.55 22.04
N THR A 167 26.96 -13.36 22.53
CA THR A 167 27.24 -12.05 21.94
C THR A 167 28.75 -11.84 21.80
N ASP A 168 29.34 -12.44 20.76
CA ASP A 168 30.68 -12.08 20.30
C ASP A 168 30.55 -10.79 19.51
N THR A 169 31.10 -9.74 20.11
CA THR A 169 31.28 -8.41 19.55
C THR A 169 31.98 -8.49 18.20
N PHE A 170 31.20 -8.44 17.11
CA PHE A 170 31.73 -8.17 15.78
C PHE A 170 32.15 -6.69 15.68
N ALA A 171 33.27 -6.50 14.99
CA ALA A 171 34.15 -5.34 14.99
C ALA A 171 33.48 -3.98 14.65
N PRO A 172 34.06 -2.84 15.09
CA PRO A 172 33.39 -1.54 15.14
C PRO A 172 33.17 -0.85 13.77
N ASP A 173 33.68 -1.42 12.67
CA ASP A 173 33.75 -0.73 11.36
C ASP A 173 32.56 -0.98 10.42
N VAL A 174 31.59 -1.82 10.80
CA VAL A 174 30.33 -2.00 10.04
C VAL A 174 29.10 -1.44 10.77
N MET A 175 29.27 -0.99 12.01
CA MET A 175 28.21 -0.41 12.85
C MET A 175 28.04 1.11 12.63
N MET A 176 28.94 1.76 11.89
CA MET A 176 28.93 3.21 11.67
C MET A 176 28.34 3.59 10.30
N ALA A 177 27.11 3.15 10.01
CA ALA A 177 26.29 3.72 8.94
C ALA A 177 24.77 3.51 9.13
N LEU A 178 24.24 3.73 10.32
CA LEU A 178 22.86 4.21 10.51
C LEU A 178 22.70 4.88 11.89
N ILE A 179 23.44 5.98 12.13
CA ILE A 179 23.10 6.89 13.23
C ILE A 179 22.00 7.83 12.72
N ALA A 180 20.77 7.40 12.93
CA ALA A 180 19.69 8.28 13.34
C ALA A 180 18.97 7.58 14.52
N GLY A 181 19.68 7.51 15.66
CA GLY A 181 19.11 7.18 16.97
C GLY A 181 18.22 5.93 17.08
N ALA A 182 18.71 4.77 16.63
CA ALA A 182 18.05 3.50 16.88
C ALA A 182 18.23 3.06 18.35
N VAL A 183 17.15 2.96 19.10
CA VAL A 183 17.01 1.92 20.14
C VAL A 183 16.11 0.87 19.49
N GLY A 184 16.66 -0.32 19.24
CA GLY A 184 15.98 -1.57 18.84
C GLY A 184 14.75 -1.47 17.93
N ALA A 185 14.91 -1.83 16.65
CA ALA A 185 13.84 -2.27 15.74
C ALA A 185 12.70 -1.28 15.39
N ALA A 186 12.79 0.00 15.73
CA ALA A 186 11.87 1.04 15.28
C ALA A 186 12.46 1.91 14.17
N VAL A 187 11.74 2.11 13.06
CA VAL A 187 11.97 3.27 12.18
C VAL A 187 11.19 4.44 12.78
N VAL A 188 11.88 5.31 13.51
CA VAL A 188 11.31 6.58 13.99
C VAL A 188 11.54 7.65 12.92
N ILE A 189 10.46 8.11 12.26
CA ILE A 189 10.52 9.31 11.41
C ILE A 189 10.36 10.53 12.32
N LEU A 190 11.47 11.07 12.84
CA LEU A 190 11.47 12.33 13.58
C LEU A 190 11.28 13.51 12.61
N VAL A 191 10.04 14.00 12.48
CA VAL A 191 9.77 15.31 11.87
C VAL A 191 9.76 16.38 12.98
N GLY A 192 10.96 16.90 13.29
CA GLY A 192 11.13 18.24 13.84
C GLY A 192 11.47 18.38 15.32
N GLY A 193 12.75 18.71 15.58
CA GLY A 193 13.10 19.88 16.40
C GLY A 193 13.05 19.80 17.93
N TYR A 194 14.24 19.57 18.50
CA TYR A 194 14.74 20.01 19.81
C TYR A 194 14.56 19.10 21.04
N VAL A 195 15.68 18.47 21.38
CA VAL A 195 16.00 17.79 22.65
C VAL A 195 15.87 18.74 23.84
N LEU A 196 15.17 18.32 24.89
CA LEU A 196 15.54 18.65 26.27
C LEU A 196 15.25 17.45 27.19
N MET A 197 16.35 16.88 27.69
CA MET A 197 16.44 15.72 28.58
C MET A 197 15.48 15.80 29.78
N ARG A 198 14.99 14.65 30.23
CA ARG A 198 14.72 14.48 31.67
C ARG A 198 15.14 13.11 32.18
N GLN A 199 16.29 13.11 32.87
CA GLN A 199 16.62 12.09 33.86
C GLN A 199 15.66 12.21 35.06
N LYS A 200 15.03 11.09 35.45
CA LYS A 200 15.31 10.39 36.71
C LYS A 200 14.49 9.13 36.84
#